data_AF-A0A963B169-F1
#
_entry.id   AF-A0A963B169-F1
#
_cell.length_a   1.000
_cell.length_b   1.000
_cell.length_c   1.000
_cell.angle_alpha   90.00
_cell.angle_beta   90.00
_cell.angle_gamma   90.00
#
_symmetry.space_group_name_H-M   'P 1'
#
loop_
_entity.id
_entity.type
_entity.pdbx_description
1 polymer ?
#
loop_
_entity_poly.entity_id
_entity_poly.type
_entity_poly.pdbx_seq_one_letter_code
_entity_poly.pdbx_strand_id
1 'polypeptide(L)'
;MSATTPYVFNPNELWTVGIAAYAAIVSTFVLGWDAYKWLASGARIDLTASTGMSLIEGIKKDPKTYISVIAMNVGDRPTTITNLGMLYYTSWWSAYVWRRKTKKGFIISQPSETQRIPYRFEVGDQWIGLADQEKEIIKMAKTGYLFVVLYTTTGRSGTRVRVKPKECDSKSL
;
A
#
# COMPACT_ATOMS: atom_id res chain seq x y z
N MET A 1 30.86 3.11 64.55
CA MET A 1 31.25 3.63 63.22
C MET A 1 31.84 2.46 62.44
N SER A 2 31.10 1.86 61.51
CA SER A 2 31.61 0.74 60.70
C SER A 2 32.36 1.29 59.50
N ALA A 3 33.65 0.98 59.39
CA ALA A 3 34.48 1.36 58.27
C ALA A 3 34.17 0.46 57.06
N THR A 4 33.68 1.05 55.97
CA THR A 4 33.56 0.36 54.67
C THR A 4 34.94 0.28 54.03
N THR A 5 35.49 -0.93 53.89
CA THR A 5 36.70 -1.17 53.09
C THR A 5 36.43 -0.93 51.61
N PRO A 6 37.33 -0.26 50.87
CA PRO A 6 37.16 -0.03 49.44
C PRO A 6 37.35 -1.35 48.67
N TYR A 7 36.40 -1.66 47.79
CA TYR A 7 36.47 -2.83 46.92
C TYR A 7 37.54 -2.63 45.84
N VAL A 8 38.47 -3.59 45.71
CA VAL A 8 39.57 -3.56 44.73
C VAL A 8 39.26 -4.57 43.63
N PHE A 9 39.05 -4.09 42.40
CA PHE A 9 38.76 -4.92 41.23
C PHE A 9 39.96 -5.80 40.85
N ASN A 10 39.73 -7.09 40.67
CA ASN A 10 40.74 -8.02 40.13
C ASN A 10 40.73 -7.97 38.58
N PRO A 11 41.89 -8.04 37.89
CA PRO A 11 41.95 -8.09 36.42
C PRO A 11 40.95 -9.05 35.75
N ASN A 12 40.71 -10.24 36.32
CA ASN A 12 39.75 -11.20 35.76
C ASN A 12 38.28 -10.72 35.85
N GLU A 13 37.94 -9.96 36.89
CA GLU A 13 36.61 -9.37 37.05
C GLU A 13 36.41 -8.23 36.04
N LEU A 14 37.45 -7.43 35.78
CA LEU A 14 37.40 -6.39 34.73
C LEU A 14 37.17 -6.98 33.34
N TRP A 15 37.84 -8.09 33.01
CA TRP A 15 37.59 -8.83 31.77
C TRP A 15 36.17 -9.38 31.70
N THR A 16 35.68 -9.96 32.79
CA THR A 16 34.33 -10.51 32.86
C THR A 16 33.26 -9.42 32.67
N VAL A 17 33.41 -8.29 33.36
CA VAL A 17 32.52 -7.13 33.22
C VAL A 17 32.58 -6.55 31.81
N GLY A 18 33.78 -6.46 31.22
CA GLY A 18 33.95 -6.00 29.83
C GLY A 18 33.26 -6.91 28.81
N ILE A 19 33.43 -8.23 28.95
CA ILE A 19 32.75 -9.22 28.09
C ILE A 19 31.23 -9.14 28.28
N ALA A 20 30.76 -9.05 29.53
CA ALA A 20 29.34 -8.95 29.83
C ALA A 20 28.70 -7.68 29.26
N ALA A 21 29.37 -6.53 29.40
CA ALA A 21 28.91 -5.25 28.85
C ALA A 21 28.87 -5.29 27.31
N TYR A 22 29.90 -5.86 26.67
CA TYR A 22 29.92 -6.04 25.22
C TYR A 22 28.79 -6.96 24.74
N ALA A 23 28.59 -8.10 25.39
CA ALA A 23 27.52 -9.04 25.08
C ALA A 23 26.14 -8.39 25.22
N ALA A 24 25.92 -7.57 26.25
CA ALA A 24 24.66 -6.85 26.46
C ALA A 24 24.36 -5.85 25.32
N ILE A 25 25.37 -5.11 24.86
CA ILE A 25 25.23 -4.16 23.74
C ILE A 25 24.87 -4.91 22.46
N VAL A 26 25.63 -5.96 22.12
CA VAL A 26 25.39 -6.75 20.89
C VAL A 26 24.00 -7.40 20.92
N SER A 27 23.61 -7.97 22.06
CA SER A 27 22.29 -8.58 22.24
C SER A 27 21.15 -7.58 22.03
N THR A 28 21.29 -6.36 22.58
CA THR A 28 20.28 -5.30 22.42
C THR A 28 20.15 -4.86 20.95
N PHE A 29 21.26 -4.78 20.22
CA PHE A 29 21.24 -4.44 18.80
C PHE A 29 20.58 -5.54 17.95
N VAL A 30 20.89 -6.81 18.22
CA VAL A 30 20.27 -7.95 17.53
C VAL A 30 18.76 -8.00 17.81
N LEU A 31 18.35 -7.80 19.07
CA LEU A 31 16.93 -7.70 19.44
C LEU A 31 16.22 -6.54 18.73
N GLY A 32 16.85 -5.37 18.67
CA GLY A 32 16.30 -4.21 17.95
C GLY A 32 16.13 -4.49 16.46
N TRP A 33 17.12 -5.13 15.83
CA TRP A 33 17.03 -5.53 14.42
C TRP A 33 15.94 -6.57 14.16
N ASP A 34 15.78 -7.54 15.07
CA ASP A 34 14.75 -8.55 14.92
C ASP A 34 13.34 -7.96 15.06
N ALA A 35 13.16 -7.07 16.04
CA ALA A 35 11.94 -6.28 16.18
C ALA A 35 11.66 -5.41 14.95
N TYR A 36 12.69 -4.78 14.38
CA TYR A 36 12.57 -3.98 13.15
C TYR A 36 12.08 -4.83 11.98
N LYS A 37 12.69 -5.99 11.73
CA LYS A 37 12.23 -6.90 10.66
C LYS A 37 10.81 -7.36 10.90
N TRP A 38 10.43 -7.69 12.13
CA TRP A 38 9.08 -8.12 12.45
C TRP A 38 8.04 -7.02 12.17
N LEU A 39 8.33 -5.78 12.59
CA LEU A 39 7.50 -4.61 12.32
C LEU A 39 7.43 -4.26 10.82
N ALA A 40 8.53 -4.47 10.10
CA ALA A 40 8.60 -4.23 8.67
C ALA A 40 7.92 -5.35 7.86
N SER A 41 7.84 -6.57 8.40
CA SER A 41 7.26 -7.74 7.75
C SER A 41 5.75 -7.60 7.61
N GLY A 42 5.25 -7.94 6.44
CA GLY A 42 3.82 -7.89 6.17
C GLY A 42 3.51 -7.81 4.69
N ALA A 43 2.22 -7.83 4.41
CA ALA A 43 1.73 -7.60 3.07
C ALA A 43 1.90 -6.13 2.68
N ARG A 44 2.63 -5.90 1.60
CA ARG A 44 2.84 -4.57 1.03
C ARG A 44 2.37 -4.63 -0.40
N ILE A 45 1.43 -3.77 -0.74
CA ILE A 45 0.85 -3.73 -2.07
C ILE A 45 1.28 -2.42 -2.70
N ASP A 46 2.02 -2.54 -3.79
CA ASP A 46 2.25 -1.41 -4.67
C ASP A 46 1.05 -1.30 -5.62
N LEU A 47 0.51 -0.08 -5.74
CA LEU A 47 -0.68 0.18 -6.52
C LEU A 47 -0.36 1.31 -7.49
N THR A 48 -0.75 1.14 -8.74
CA THR A 48 -0.62 2.15 -9.79
C THR A 48 -1.93 2.26 -10.54
N ALA A 49 -2.39 3.49 -10.77
CA ALA A 49 -3.60 3.76 -11.54
C ALA A 49 -3.26 4.64 -12.76
N SER A 50 -3.59 4.14 -13.94
CA SER A 50 -3.39 4.81 -15.22
C SER A 50 -4.74 5.08 -15.89
N THR A 51 -4.90 6.24 -16.50
CA THR A 51 -6.13 6.66 -17.19
C THR A 51 -5.88 6.80 -18.69
N GLY A 52 -6.95 6.76 -19.48
CA GLY A 52 -6.89 6.96 -20.92
C GLY A 52 -6.50 5.73 -21.73
N MET A 53 -6.75 4.52 -21.21
CA MET A 53 -6.49 3.29 -21.97
C MET A 53 -7.71 2.90 -22.78
N SER A 54 -7.50 2.56 -24.05
CA SER A 54 -8.52 1.90 -24.88
C SER A 54 -8.25 0.40 -24.90
N LEU A 55 -9.28 -0.41 -24.68
CA LEU A 55 -9.18 -1.86 -24.86
C LEU A 55 -9.18 -2.15 -26.37
N ILE A 56 -8.27 -3.02 -26.81
CA ILE A 56 -8.25 -3.53 -28.17
C ILE A 56 -8.58 -5.01 -28.06
N GLU A 57 -9.77 -5.40 -28.53
CA GLU A 57 -10.20 -6.79 -28.54
C GLU A 57 -10.06 -7.33 -29.97
N GLY A 58 -8.96 -8.06 -30.22
CA GLY A 58 -8.59 -8.51 -31.57
C GLY A 58 -8.28 -7.33 -32.50
N ILE A 59 -9.10 -7.16 -33.55
CA ILE A 59 -8.94 -6.11 -34.57
C ILE A 59 -9.85 -4.89 -34.28
N LYS A 60 -10.84 -5.04 -33.40
CA LYS A 60 -11.78 -3.95 -33.08
C LYS A 60 -11.33 -3.23 -31.83
N LYS A 61 -11.12 -1.92 -31.97
CA LYS A 61 -10.88 -1.02 -30.85
C LYS A 61 -12.22 -0.77 -30.15
N ASP A 62 -12.26 -0.98 -28.85
CA ASP A 62 -13.42 -0.59 -28.06
C ASP A 62 -13.51 0.95 -28.04
N PRO A 63 -14.66 1.56 -28.36
CA PRO A 63 -14.86 2.99 -28.22
C PRO A 63 -14.76 3.48 -26.76
N LYS A 64 -14.85 2.60 -25.76
CA LYS A 64 -14.74 2.96 -24.35
C LYS A 64 -13.30 3.21 -23.92
N THR A 65 -13.15 4.17 -23.02
CA THR A 65 -11.90 4.44 -22.31
C THR A 65 -11.97 3.85 -20.91
N TYR A 66 -10.87 3.28 -20.45
CA TYR A 66 -10.75 2.58 -19.18
C TYR A 66 -9.65 3.19 -18.32
N ILE A 67 -9.86 3.11 -17.00
CA ILE A 67 -8.85 3.30 -15.97
C ILE A 67 -8.31 1.91 -15.62
N SER A 68 -7.02 1.68 -15.85
CA SER A 68 -6.37 0.43 -15.42
C SER A 68 -5.70 0.66 -14.09
N VAL A 69 -5.92 -0.30 -13.21
CA VAL A 69 -5.37 -0.37 -11.87
C VAL A 69 -4.51 -1.61 -11.83
N ILE A 70 -3.22 -1.40 -11.62
CA ILE A 70 -2.25 -2.48 -11.47
C ILE A 70 -1.89 -2.53 -9.99
N ALA A 71 -2.12 -3.67 -9.37
CA ALA A 71 -1.65 -3.97 -8.03
C ALA A 71 -0.54 -5.03 -8.12
N MET A 72 0.50 -4.87 -7.31
CA MET A 72 1.59 -5.85 -7.17
C MET A 72 1.85 -6.13 -5.69
N ASN A 73 1.93 -7.40 -5.29
CA ASN A 73 2.30 -7.75 -3.92
C ASN A 73 3.82 -7.75 -3.79
N VAL A 74 4.37 -6.70 -3.19
CA VAL A 74 5.81 -6.51 -2.92
C VAL A 74 6.18 -6.84 -1.47
N GLY A 75 5.23 -7.39 -0.70
CA GLY A 75 5.46 -7.79 0.69
C GLY A 75 5.85 -9.26 0.84
N ASP A 76 6.05 -9.68 2.08
CA ASP A 76 6.53 -11.03 2.40
C ASP A 76 5.40 -12.01 2.74
N ARG A 77 4.14 -11.59 2.58
CA ARG A 77 2.96 -12.40 2.92
C ARG A 77 1.88 -12.33 1.85
N PRO A 78 1.20 -13.45 1.54
CA PRO A 78 0.05 -13.44 0.65
C PRO A 78 -1.14 -12.72 1.28
N THR A 79 -1.98 -12.12 0.45
CA THR A 79 -3.22 -11.45 0.88
C THR A 79 -4.36 -11.71 -0.06
N THR A 80 -5.58 -11.36 0.33
CA THR A 80 -6.73 -11.47 -0.57
C THR A 80 -7.26 -10.08 -0.88
N ILE A 81 -7.39 -9.77 -2.16
CA ILE A 81 -8.09 -8.59 -2.64
C ILE A 81 -9.58 -8.85 -2.48
N THR A 82 -10.28 -7.99 -1.74
CA THR A 82 -11.70 -8.17 -1.41
C THR A 82 -12.60 -7.21 -2.16
N ASN A 83 -12.12 -6.01 -2.47
CA ASN A 83 -12.90 -5.02 -3.19
C ASN A 83 -11.99 -3.97 -3.84
N LEU A 84 -12.44 -3.41 -4.97
CA LEU A 84 -11.85 -2.26 -5.62
C LEU A 84 -12.88 -1.13 -5.59
N GLY A 85 -12.49 0.05 -5.11
CA GLY A 85 -13.36 1.21 -5.07
C GLY A 85 -12.68 2.50 -5.53
N MET A 86 -13.50 3.52 -5.72
CA MET A 86 -13.06 4.88 -5.98
C MET A 86 -13.64 5.83 -4.94
N LEU A 87 -12.80 6.67 -4.36
CA LEU A 87 -13.18 7.64 -3.34
C LEU A 87 -12.92 9.06 -3.86
N TYR A 88 -13.96 9.89 -3.81
CA TYR A 88 -13.89 11.29 -4.21
C TYR A 88 -13.90 12.23 -3.00
N TYR A 89 -12.98 13.17 -3.00
CA TYR A 89 -12.87 14.25 -2.02
C TYR A 89 -12.85 15.61 -2.71
N THR A 90 -13.56 16.58 -2.13
CA THR A 90 -13.61 17.96 -2.62
C THR A 90 -12.45 18.82 -2.15
N SER A 91 -11.82 18.48 -1.03
CA SER A 91 -10.78 19.30 -0.41
C SER A 91 -9.53 18.47 -0.15
N TRP A 92 -8.38 19.11 -0.25
CA TRP A 92 -7.09 18.49 0.05
C TRP A 92 -7.01 18.07 1.52
N TRP A 93 -7.57 18.86 2.44
CA TRP A 93 -7.61 18.55 3.87
C TRP A 93 -8.40 17.27 4.16
N SER A 94 -9.54 17.06 3.48
CA SER A 94 -10.32 15.84 3.67
C SER A 94 -9.65 14.61 3.05
N ALA A 95 -8.96 14.79 1.92
CA ALA A 95 -8.22 13.73 1.24
C ALA A 95 -6.99 13.22 2.02
N TYR A 96 -6.16 14.14 2.52
CA TYR A 96 -4.84 13.81 3.09
C TYR A 96 -4.84 13.75 4.62
N VAL A 97 -5.52 14.69 5.28
CA VAL A 97 -5.46 14.87 6.74
C VAL A 97 -6.54 14.05 7.45
N TRP A 98 -7.82 14.31 7.16
CA TRP A 98 -8.89 13.65 7.93
C TRP A 98 -9.21 12.23 7.46
N ARG A 99 -8.98 11.91 6.18
CA ARG A 99 -9.19 10.57 5.56
C ARG A 99 -10.56 9.89 5.77
N ARG A 100 -11.50 10.51 6.50
CA ARG A 100 -12.75 9.88 6.99
C ARG A 100 -14.03 10.33 6.26
N LYS A 101 -14.05 11.52 5.65
CA LYS A 101 -15.26 12.07 5.03
C LYS A 101 -15.13 12.09 3.51
N THR A 102 -15.41 10.95 2.88
CA THR A 102 -15.55 10.83 1.42
C THR A 102 -16.87 11.45 0.99
N LYS A 103 -16.88 12.28 -0.05
CA LYS A 103 -18.12 12.89 -0.55
C LYS A 103 -18.93 11.91 -1.41
N LYS A 104 -18.22 11.10 -2.19
CA LYS A 104 -18.78 9.98 -2.97
C LYS A 104 -17.82 8.81 -2.92
N GLY A 105 -18.35 7.61 -2.81
CA GLY A 105 -17.63 6.34 -2.89
C GLY A 105 -18.30 5.44 -3.91
N PHE A 106 -17.51 4.85 -4.79
CA PHE A 106 -17.97 3.91 -5.80
C PHE A 106 -17.28 2.57 -5.57
N ILE A 107 -18.03 1.49 -5.75
CA ILE A 107 -17.49 0.13 -5.72
C ILE A 107 -17.53 -0.38 -7.15
N ILE A 108 -16.41 -0.94 -7.60
CA ILE A 108 -16.32 -1.58 -8.91
C ILE A 108 -16.58 -3.06 -8.68
N SER A 109 -17.78 -3.52 -9.07
CA SER A 109 -18.25 -4.88 -8.82
C SER A 109 -17.47 -5.93 -9.62
N GLN A 110 -17.05 -5.60 -10.84
CA GLN A 110 -16.34 -6.51 -11.73
C GLN A 110 -15.15 -5.78 -12.39
N PRO A 111 -14.04 -5.63 -11.66
CA PRO A 111 -12.87 -4.93 -12.20
C PRO A 111 -12.07 -5.79 -13.17
N SER A 112 -12.14 -7.12 -13.11
CA SER A 112 -11.37 -7.98 -13.99
C SER A 112 -12.19 -9.22 -14.34
N GLU A 113 -12.27 -9.54 -15.63
CA GLU A 113 -12.97 -10.73 -16.10
C GLU A 113 -12.17 -12.01 -15.82
N THR A 114 -10.84 -11.92 -15.90
CA THR A 114 -9.91 -13.04 -15.69
C THR A 114 -9.57 -13.24 -14.23
N GLN A 115 -9.41 -12.16 -13.45
CA GLN A 115 -9.04 -12.20 -12.03
C GLN A 115 -10.15 -11.62 -11.15
N ARG A 116 -11.24 -12.37 -11.03
CA ARG A 116 -12.43 -11.95 -10.26
C ARG A 116 -12.13 -11.78 -8.79
N ILE A 117 -12.69 -10.73 -8.21
CA ILE A 117 -12.65 -10.48 -6.77
C ILE A 117 -13.75 -11.32 -6.08
N PRO A 118 -13.50 -11.95 -4.92
CA PRO A 118 -12.25 -11.95 -4.14
C PRO A 118 -11.14 -12.77 -4.80
N TYR A 119 -9.93 -12.17 -4.90
CA TYR A 119 -8.77 -12.80 -5.53
C TYR A 119 -7.65 -13.00 -4.51
N ARG A 120 -7.15 -14.24 -4.41
CA ARG A 120 -5.99 -14.54 -3.58
C ARG A 120 -4.73 -14.09 -4.30
N PHE A 121 -3.95 -13.25 -3.63
CA PHE A 121 -2.84 -12.50 -4.16
C PHE A 121 -1.54 -12.98 -3.50
N GLU A 122 -0.80 -13.83 -4.21
CA GLU A 122 0.46 -14.37 -3.71
C GLU A 122 1.57 -13.32 -3.73
N VAL A 123 2.72 -13.65 -3.12
CA VAL A 123 3.88 -12.74 -3.10
C VAL A 123 4.49 -12.68 -4.50
N GLY A 124 4.71 -11.47 -5.01
CA GLY A 124 5.22 -11.24 -6.37
C GLY A 124 4.16 -11.28 -7.47
N ASP A 125 2.91 -11.67 -7.15
CA ASP A 125 1.83 -11.67 -8.13
C ASP A 125 1.45 -10.24 -8.54
N GLN A 126 0.93 -10.16 -9.78
CA GLN A 126 0.33 -8.96 -10.34
C GLN A 126 -1.17 -9.18 -10.56
N TRP A 127 -1.95 -8.18 -10.18
CA TRP A 127 -3.38 -8.14 -10.41
C TRP A 127 -3.73 -6.90 -11.22
N ILE A 128 -4.58 -7.07 -12.23
CA ILE A 128 -4.99 -5.98 -13.12
C ILE A 128 -6.51 -5.86 -13.08
N GLY A 129 -6.96 -4.68 -12.68
CA GLY A 129 -8.35 -4.24 -12.75
C GLY A 129 -8.53 -3.15 -13.78
N LEU A 130 -9.71 -3.13 -14.39
CA LEU A 130 -10.20 -2.11 -15.30
C LEU A 130 -11.47 -1.50 -14.69
N ALA A 131 -11.64 -0.20 -14.93
CA ALA A 131 -12.84 0.53 -14.56
C ALA A 131 -13.23 1.45 -15.71
N ASP A 132 -14.51 1.53 -16.03
CA ASP A 132 -15.02 2.40 -17.09
C ASP A 132 -14.70 3.86 -16.75
N GLN A 133 -14.09 4.58 -17.69
CA GLN A 133 -13.75 5.99 -17.53
C GLN A 133 -14.94 6.86 -17.99
N GLU A 134 -15.96 6.94 -17.15
CA GLU A 134 -17.12 7.79 -17.43
C GLU A 134 -16.81 9.29 -17.34
N LYS A 135 -17.60 10.10 -18.05
CA LYS A 135 -17.47 11.58 -18.04
C LYS A 135 -17.59 12.17 -16.63
N GLU A 136 -18.43 11.60 -15.76
CA GLU A 136 -18.56 12.06 -14.38
C GLU A 136 -17.27 11.80 -13.58
N ILE A 137 -16.66 10.62 -13.74
CA ILE A 137 -15.41 10.23 -13.07
C ILE A 137 -14.27 11.15 -13.50
N ILE A 138 -14.16 11.48 -14.79
CA ILE A 138 -13.17 12.44 -15.30
C ILE A 138 -13.40 13.83 -14.69
N LYS A 139 -14.65 14.30 -14.64
CA LYS A 139 -14.98 15.59 -14.03
C LYS A 139 -14.59 15.61 -12.55
N MET A 140 -14.84 14.53 -11.81
CA MET A 140 -14.43 14.37 -10.42
C MET A 140 -12.90 14.35 -10.26
N ALA A 141 -12.19 13.66 -11.15
CA ALA A 141 -10.72 13.62 -11.16
C ALA A 141 -10.09 14.99 -11.46
N LYS A 142 -10.71 15.80 -12.33
CA LYS A 142 -10.25 17.15 -12.67
C LYS A 142 -10.58 18.20 -11.60
N THR A 143 -11.80 18.18 -11.06
CA THR A 143 -12.30 19.22 -10.14
C THR A 143 -11.88 19.02 -8.69
N GLY A 144 -11.50 17.81 -8.30
CA GLY A 144 -11.10 17.51 -6.92
C GLY A 144 -10.04 16.44 -6.82
N TYR A 145 -10.20 15.57 -5.81
CA TYR A 145 -9.24 14.52 -5.50
C TYR A 145 -9.92 13.17 -5.57
N LEU A 146 -9.70 12.48 -6.70
CA LEU A 146 -10.16 11.11 -6.90
C LEU A 146 -9.04 10.12 -6.56
N PHE A 147 -9.34 9.15 -5.73
CA PHE A 147 -8.46 8.05 -5.38
C PHE A 147 -9.08 6.71 -5.77
N VAL A 148 -8.29 5.83 -6.36
CA VAL A 148 -8.61 4.40 -6.40
C VAL A 148 -8.14 3.79 -5.10
N VAL A 149 -8.95 2.93 -4.50
CA VAL A 149 -8.65 2.22 -3.27
C VAL A 149 -8.85 0.73 -3.49
N LEU A 150 -7.79 -0.02 -3.20
CA LEU A 150 -7.81 -1.47 -3.18
C LEU A 150 -7.95 -1.94 -1.74
N TYR A 151 -9.03 -2.67 -1.45
CA TYR A 151 -9.26 -3.26 -0.15
C TYR A 151 -8.72 -4.68 -0.12
N THR A 152 -7.99 -4.99 0.94
CA THR A 152 -7.46 -6.32 1.19
C THR A 152 -7.82 -6.79 2.58
N THR A 153 -7.82 -8.11 2.79
CA THR A 153 -8.15 -8.71 4.09
C THR A 153 -7.23 -8.23 5.22
N THR A 154 -5.94 -8.06 4.91
CA THR A 154 -4.92 -7.66 5.90
C THR A 154 -4.82 -6.14 6.06
N GLY A 155 -5.27 -5.36 5.06
CA GLY A 155 -5.13 -3.90 5.02
C GLY A 155 -6.36 -3.17 5.58
N ARG A 156 -6.25 -2.62 6.80
CA ARG A 156 -7.38 -1.97 7.51
C ARG A 156 -7.99 -0.76 6.79
N SER A 157 -7.22 0.00 6.02
CA SER A 157 -7.68 1.21 5.31
C SER A 157 -7.68 1.09 3.78
N GLY A 158 -7.28 -0.06 3.25
CA GLY A 158 -6.95 -0.23 1.83
C GLY A 158 -5.73 0.58 1.37
N THR A 159 -5.11 0.12 0.29
CA THR A 159 -4.04 0.87 -0.40
C THR A 159 -4.69 1.81 -1.40
N ARG A 160 -4.26 3.08 -1.43
CA ARG A 160 -4.90 4.12 -2.25
C ARG A 160 -3.91 4.86 -3.12
N VAL A 161 -4.33 5.18 -4.33
CA VAL A 161 -3.55 5.92 -5.32
C VAL A 161 -4.41 7.00 -5.93
N ARG A 162 -3.85 8.21 -6.08
CA ARG A 162 -4.53 9.33 -6.72
C ARG A 162 -4.60 9.07 -8.23
N VAL A 163 -5.79 9.19 -8.79
CA VAL A 163 -6.00 9.15 -10.23
C VAL A 163 -5.55 10.48 -10.83
N LYS A 164 -4.62 10.43 -11.77
CA LYS A 164 -4.26 11.59 -12.60
C LYS A 164 -5.04 11.49 -13.92
N PRO A 165 -5.94 12.44 -14.22
CA PRO A 165 -6.71 12.39 -15.45
C PRO A 165 -5.80 12.67 -16.64
N LYS A 166 -5.74 11.74 -17.59
CA LYS A 166 -5.35 12.01 -18.97
C LYS A 166 -6.61 12.29 -19.77
N GLU A 167 -6.55 13.35 -20.57
CA GLU A 167 -7.60 13.71 -21.50
C GLU A 167 -7.53 12.72 -22.67
N CYS A 168 -8.58 11.92 -22.88
CA CYS A 168 -8.73 11.16 -24.10
C CYS A 168 -9.47 12.06 -25.10
N ASP A 169 -8.77 12.49 -26.14
CA ASP A 169 -9.39 13.12 -27.30
C ASP A 169 -10.29 12.09 -27.99
N SER A 170 -11.59 12.14 -27.70
CA SER A 170 -12.61 11.35 -28.41
C SER A 170 -12.96 11.94 -29.79
N LYS A 171 -12.02 12.65 -30.44
CA LYS A 171 -12.20 13.34 -31.73
C LYS A 171 -11.51 12.66 -32.91
N SER A 172 -11.10 11.40 -32.78
CA SER A 172 -10.63 10.60 -33.92
C SER A 172 -11.39 9.28 -34.00
N LEU A 173 -12.60 9.36 -34.56
CA LEU A 173 -13.22 8.40 -35.50
C LEU A 173 -14.68 8.83 -35.75
#